data_AF-A0A553JS25-F1
#
_entry.id   AF-A0A553JS25-F1
#
_cell.length_a   1.000
_cell.length_b   1.000
_cell.length_c   1.000
_cell.angle_alpha   90.00
_cell.angle_beta   90.00
_cell.angle_gamma   90.00
#
_symmetry.space_group_name_H-M   'P 1'
#
loop_
_entity.id
_entity.type
_entity.pdbx_description
1 polymer ?
#
loop_
_entity_poly.entity_id
_entity_poly.type
_entity_poly.pdbx_seq_one_letter_code
_entity_poly.pdbx_strand_id
1 'polypeptide(L)'
;MPQDHQHIIQKARKGVSFLFIHLPKTEKWLHVLVLSWVLWQLLLSFGMHVHANTPLAAITVIDKLHIYGGLGLLVLTIIFFSIVISRRKVADLYPWLSGNLTGLKADISTLLSRKLPEAAPGGLAATIEGLGLLALLLAVFTGLLWYSAISLGLSISPDLLAIHKTSVGAIEVYFYGHGTFAFLHLLTWWLAKR
;
A
#
# COMPACT_ATOMS: atom_id res chain seq x y z
N MET A 1 5.79 9.97 38.04
CA MET A 1 4.89 9.14 37.20
C MET A 1 4.26 9.89 36.01
N PRO A 2 3.72 11.13 36.12
CA PRO A 2 3.16 11.84 34.95
C PRO A 2 4.20 12.24 33.88
N GLN A 3 5.44 12.54 34.31
CA GLN A 3 6.52 12.99 33.42
C GLN A 3 7.02 11.87 32.49
N ASP A 4 7.05 10.62 32.94
CA ASP A 4 7.49 9.48 32.12
C ASP A 4 6.51 9.17 30.99
N HIS A 5 5.21 9.25 31.26
CA HIS A 5 4.17 9.06 30.23
C HIS A 5 4.25 10.13 29.14
N GLN A 6 4.43 11.40 29.51
CA GLN A 6 4.59 12.47 28.52
C GLN A 6 5.85 12.31 27.69
N HIS A 7 6.96 11.89 28.31
CA HIS A 7 8.21 11.62 27.60
C HIS A 7 8.04 10.46 26.59
N ILE A 8 7.38 9.36 26.98
CA ILE A 8 7.11 8.22 26.08
C ILE A 8 6.23 8.66 24.89
N ILE A 9 5.16 9.41 25.15
CA ILE A 9 4.27 9.92 24.09
C ILE A 9 5.04 10.83 23.13
N GLN A 10 5.88 11.73 23.63
CA GLN A 10 6.70 12.59 22.79
C GLN A 10 7.72 11.80 21.97
N LYS A 11 8.38 10.80 22.56
CA LYS A 11 9.32 9.91 21.86
C LYS A 11 8.61 9.12 20.76
N ALA A 12 7.43 8.58 21.04
CA ALA A 12 6.61 7.87 20.05
C ALA A 12 6.20 8.77 18.89
N ARG A 13 5.74 10.00 19.16
CA ARG A 13 5.39 10.98 18.10
C ARG A 13 6.59 11.32 17.22
N LYS A 14 7.79 11.49 17.81
CA LYS A 14 9.03 11.71 17.05
C LYS A 14 9.40 10.51 16.19
N GLY A 15 9.26 9.29 16.71
CA GLY A 15 9.53 8.06 15.96
C GLY A 15 8.58 7.87 14.78
N VAL A 16 7.28 8.06 14.98
CA VAL A 16 6.31 8.03 13.88
C VAL A 16 6.61 9.12 12.86
N SER A 17 6.97 10.34 13.30
CA SER A 17 7.34 11.41 12.38
C SER A 17 8.61 11.11 11.58
N PHE A 18 9.54 10.32 12.14
CA PHE A 18 10.76 9.91 11.45
C PHE A 18 10.47 9.07 10.21
N LEU A 19 9.49 8.16 10.27
CA LEU A 19 9.10 7.32 9.12
C LEU A 19 8.62 8.12 7.90
N PHE A 20 8.12 9.33 8.11
CA PHE A 20 7.56 10.18 7.07
C PHE A 20 8.39 11.44 6.81
N ILE A 21 9.61 11.53 7.35
CA ILE A 21 10.40 12.77 7.31
C ILE A 21 10.80 13.19 5.88
N HIS A 22 10.89 12.22 4.97
CA HIS A 22 11.26 12.43 3.57
C HIS A 22 10.07 12.65 2.63
N LEU A 23 8.83 12.58 3.14
CA LEU A 23 7.64 12.81 2.33
C LEU A 23 7.19 14.28 2.39
N PRO A 24 6.77 14.86 1.25
CA PRO A 24 6.01 16.11 1.25
C PRO A 24 4.76 16.01 2.14
N LYS A 25 4.34 17.14 2.72
CA LYS A 25 3.18 17.18 3.63
C LYS A 25 1.92 16.56 3.01
N THR A 26 1.63 16.87 1.75
CA THR A 26 0.47 16.33 1.02
C THR A 26 0.54 14.81 0.87
N GLU A 27 1.68 14.29 0.43
CA GLU A 27 1.90 12.84 0.28
C GLU A 27 1.84 12.12 1.62
N LYS A 28 2.33 12.72 2.70
CA LYS A 28 2.21 12.15 4.05
C LYS A 28 0.75 11.95 4.45
N TRP A 29 -0.09 12.97 4.26
CA TRP A 29 -1.52 12.86 4.60
C TRP A 29 -2.26 11.89 3.68
N LEU A 30 -1.99 11.94 2.38
CA LEU A 30 -2.57 11.00 1.43
C LEU A 30 -2.14 9.57 1.73
N HIS A 31 -0.87 9.32 2.06
CA HIS A 31 -0.38 8.01 2.43
C HIS A 31 -1.10 7.49 3.68
N VAL A 32 -1.25 8.30 4.73
CA VAL A 32 -1.97 7.89 5.95
C VAL A 32 -3.44 7.57 5.64
N LEU A 33 -4.08 8.39 4.81
CA LEU A 33 -5.46 8.17 4.39
C LEU A 33 -5.61 6.88 3.58
N VAL A 34 -4.78 6.69 2.55
CA VAL A 34 -4.74 5.48 1.69
C VAL A 34 -4.44 4.25 2.52
N LEU A 35 -3.43 4.29 3.39
CA LEU A 35 -3.08 3.18 4.29
C LEU A 35 -4.27 2.78 5.18
N SER A 36 -4.92 3.75 5.81
CA SER A 36 -6.07 3.49 6.69
C SER A 36 -7.26 2.93 5.92
N TRP A 37 -7.50 3.42 4.70
CA TRP A 37 -8.58 2.95 3.84
C TRP A 37 -8.29 1.54 3.29
N VAL A 38 -7.06 1.25 2.87
CA VAL A 38 -6.64 -0.10 2.46
C VAL A 38 -6.80 -1.08 3.62
N LEU A 39 -6.37 -0.73 4.82
CA LEU A 39 -6.57 -1.57 6.01
C LEU A 39 -8.04 -1.83 6.26
N TRP A 40 -8.90 -0.80 6.16
CA TRP A 40 -10.34 -0.98 6.25
C TRP A 40 -10.90 -1.93 5.20
N GLN A 41 -10.44 -1.85 3.94
CA GLN A 41 -10.87 -2.78 2.87
C GLN A 41 -10.44 -4.22 3.12
N LEU A 42 -9.21 -4.43 3.60
CA LEU A 42 -8.70 -5.76 3.99
C LEU A 42 -9.48 -6.32 5.20
N LEU A 43 -9.87 -5.48 6.16
CA LEU A 43 -10.69 -5.92 7.28
C LEU A 43 -12.11 -6.31 6.84
N LEU A 44 -12.72 -5.54 5.94
CA LEU A 44 -14.04 -5.85 5.40
C LEU A 44 -14.03 -7.13 4.55
N SER A 45 -12.94 -7.42 3.83
CA SER A 45 -12.86 -8.60 2.96
C SER A 45 -13.00 -9.92 3.74
N PHE A 46 -12.54 -9.98 5.00
CA PHE A 46 -12.73 -11.16 5.87
C PHE A 46 -14.20 -11.46 6.17
N GLY A 47 -15.09 -10.46 6.13
CA GLY A 47 -16.51 -10.61 6.38
C GLY A 47 -17.36 -10.74 5.11
N MET A 48 -16.74 -10.73 3.93
CA MET A 48 -17.47 -10.81 2.66
C MET A 48 -18.00 -12.21 2.38
N HIS A 49 -19.20 -12.28 1.81
CA HIS A 49 -19.88 -13.52 1.41
C HIS A 49 -20.09 -13.62 -0.11
N VAL A 50 -19.33 -12.83 -0.89
CA VAL A 50 -19.36 -12.86 -2.35
C VAL A 50 -18.46 -13.97 -2.90
N HIS A 51 -19.10 -14.92 -3.58
CA HIS A 51 -18.49 -15.99 -4.34
C HIS A 51 -18.92 -15.90 -5.81
N ALA A 52 -18.29 -16.72 -6.66
CA ALA A 52 -18.51 -16.71 -8.12
C ALA A 52 -19.99 -16.67 -8.54
N ASN A 53 -20.86 -17.37 -7.80
CA ASN A 53 -22.27 -17.53 -8.14
C ASN A 53 -23.20 -16.70 -7.24
N THR A 54 -22.68 -15.81 -6.40
CA THR A 54 -23.51 -14.99 -5.51
C THR A 54 -24.32 -13.99 -6.34
N PRO A 55 -25.66 -14.06 -6.36
CA PRO A 55 -26.48 -13.08 -7.08
C PRO A 55 -26.35 -11.69 -6.42
N LEU A 56 -26.48 -10.61 -7.21
CA LEU A 56 -26.47 -9.24 -6.69
C LEU A 56 -27.50 -9.00 -5.58
N ALA A 57 -28.66 -9.65 -5.65
CA ALA A 57 -29.70 -9.53 -4.63
C ALA A 57 -29.27 -10.10 -3.26
N ALA A 58 -28.25 -10.97 -3.22
CA ALA A 58 -27.77 -11.63 -2.01
C ALA A 58 -26.55 -10.94 -1.38
N ILE A 59 -26.09 -9.79 -1.91
CA ILE A 59 -24.95 -9.07 -1.33
C ILE A 59 -25.32 -8.44 0.02
N THR A 60 -24.49 -8.71 1.03
CA THR A 60 -24.67 -8.23 2.39
C THR A 60 -24.26 -6.76 2.53
N VAL A 61 -24.50 -6.18 3.71
CA VAL A 61 -24.02 -4.82 4.02
C VAL A 61 -22.49 -4.73 4.00
N ILE A 62 -21.79 -5.76 4.50
CA ILE A 62 -20.32 -5.80 4.47
C ILE A 62 -19.80 -5.84 3.04
N ASP A 63 -20.44 -6.64 2.18
CA ASP A 63 -20.09 -6.69 0.75
C ASP A 63 -20.27 -5.31 0.10
N LYS A 64 -21.38 -4.62 0.37
CA LYS A 64 -21.61 -3.25 -0.14
C LYS A 64 -20.56 -2.27 0.35
N LEU A 65 -20.19 -2.31 1.64
CA LEU A 65 -19.16 -1.44 2.20
C LEU A 65 -17.79 -1.68 1.55
N HIS A 66 -17.44 -2.93 1.27
CA HIS A 66 -16.20 -3.26 0.57
C HIS A 66 -16.26 -2.77 -0.89
N ILE A 67 -17.34 -3.09 -1.61
CA ILE A 67 -17.50 -2.74 -3.03
C ILE A 67 -17.49 -1.22 -3.22
N TYR A 68 -18.40 -0.50 -2.56
CA TYR A 68 -18.49 0.95 -2.72
C TYR A 68 -17.30 1.68 -2.10
N GLY A 69 -16.76 1.16 -0.99
CA GLY A 69 -15.53 1.68 -0.40
C GLY A 69 -14.31 1.49 -1.32
N GLY A 70 -14.24 0.39 -2.06
CA GLY A 70 -13.22 0.12 -3.08
C GLY A 70 -13.35 1.04 -4.29
N LEU A 71 -14.57 1.31 -4.76
CA LEU A 71 -14.82 2.30 -5.81
C LEU A 71 -14.43 3.72 -5.37
N GLY A 72 -14.66 4.08 -4.09
CA GLY A 72 -14.16 5.33 -3.53
C GLY A 72 -12.63 5.36 -3.47
N LEU A 73 -12.01 4.25 -3.05
CA LEU A 73 -10.55 4.12 -2.99
C LEU A 73 -9.89 4.21 -4.38
N LEU A 74 -10.56 3.80 -5.45
CA LEU A 74 -10.08 3.98 -6.83
C LEU A 74 -9.79 5.45 -7.13
N VAL A 75 -10.72 6.36 -6.81
CA VAL A 75 -10.54 7.80 -7.04
C VAL A 75 -9.33 8.33 -6.28
N LEU A 76 -9.23 7.97 -5.00
CA LEU A 76 -8.11 8.38 -4.15
C LEU A 76 -6.78 7.79 -4.66
N THR A 77 -6.79 6.55 -5.15
CA THR A 77 -5.62 5.88 -5.73
C THR A 77 -5.12 6.60 -6.97
N ILE A 78 -6.02 7.00 -7.88
CA ILE A 78 -5.66 7.76 -9.09
C ILE A 78 -5.04 9.11 -8.70
N ILE A 79 -5.62 9.82 -7.73
CA ILE A 79 -5.08 11.10 -7.23
C ILE A 79 -3.69 10.89 -6.63
N PHE A 80 -3.54 9.93 -5.72
CA PHE A 80 -2.28 9.66 -5.04
C PHE A 80 -1.19 9.24 -6.02
N PHE A 81 -1.51 8.33 -6.95
CA PHE A 81 -0.60 7.91 -8.02
C PHE A 81 -0.15 9.09 -8.88
N SER A 82 -1.10 9.94 -9.31
CA SER A 82 -0.83 11.09 -10.17
C SER A 82 0.09 12.10 -9.50
N ILE A 83 -0.10 12.35 -8.20
CA ILE A 83 0.77 13.24 -7.41
C ILE A 83 2.19 12.67 -7.32
N VAL A 84 2.31 11.39 -6.96
CA VAL A 84 3.63 10.77 -6.79
C VAL A 84 4.40 10.72 -8.12
N ILE A 85 3.75 10.29 -9.21
CA ILE A 85 4.39 10.16 -10.52
C ILE A 85 4.74 11.52 -11.16
N SER A 86 4.01 12.58 -10.80
CA SER A 86 4.29 13.94 -11.28
C SER A 86 5.46 14.59 -10.54
N ARG A 87 5.72 14.20 -9.30
CA ARG A 87 6.85 14.70 -8.50
C ARG A 87 8.14 13.90 -8.72
N ARG A 88 8.02 12.58 -8.82
CA ARG A 88 9.17 11.65 -8.86
C ARG A 88 9.57 11.38 -10.30
N LYS A 89 10.86 11.14 -10.54
CA LYS A 89 11.26 10.57 -11.84
C LYS A 89 10.78 9.14 -11.87
N VAL A 90 10.08 8.76 -12.94
CA VAL A 90 9.59 7.39 -13.16
C VAL A 90 10.71 6.37 -13.02
N ALA A 91 11.91 6.69 -13.54
CA ALA A 91 13.09 5.84 -13.42
C ALA A 91 13.58 5.61 -11.97
N ASP A 92 13.23 6.49 -11.01
CA ASP A 92 13.58 6.30 -9.60
C ASP A 92 12.69 5.26 -8.91
N LEU A 93 11.42 5.18 -9.33
CA LEU A 93 10.43 4.22 -8.81
C LEU A 93 10.48 2.89 -9.56
N TYR A 94 10.85 2.94 -10.84
CA TYR A 94 10.86 1.79 -11.75
C TYR A 94 12.21 1.69 -12.46
N PRO A 95 13.32 1.43 -11.72
CA PRO A 95 14.68 1.46 -12.27
C PRO A 95 14.91 0.47 -13.42
N TRP A 96 14.14 -0.62 -13.50
CA TRP A 96 14.20 -1.57 -14.61
C TRP A 96 13.76 -0.96 -15.96
N LEU A 97 12.92 0.08 -15.97
CA LEU A 97 12.52 0.76 -17.21
C LEU A 97 13.67 1.54 -17.85
N SER A 98 14.64 1.98 -17.05
CA SER A 98 15.86 2.66 -17.54
C SER A 98 17.06 1.71 -17.68
N GLY A 99 16.92 0.46 -17.25
CA GLY A 99 18.02 -0.50 -17.15
C GLY A 99 19.04 -0.22 -16.03
N ASN A 100 18.89 0.88 -15.28
CA ASN A 100 19.83 1.24 -14.21
C ASN A 100 19.42 0.61 -12.87
N LEU A 101 19.88 -0.61 -12.63
CA LEU A 101 19.62 -1.36 -11.39
C LEU A 101 20.70 -1.15 -10.31
N THR A 102 21.57 -0.16 -10.45
CA THR A 102 22.74 0.01 -9.58
C THR A 102 22.35 0.24 -8.12
N GLY A 103 21.40 1.15 -7.87
CA GLY A 103 20.88 1.44 -6.52
C GLY A 103 20.22 0.23 -5.89
N LEU A 104 19.30 -0.43 -6.63
CA LEU A 104 18.62 -1.63 -6.17
C LEU A 104 19.60 -2.75 -5.79
N LYS A 105 20.63 -3.00 -6.61
CA LYS A 105 21.67 -4.02 -6.31
C LYS A 105 22.48 -3.67 -5.06
N ALA A 106 22.84 -2.40 -4.88
CA ALA A 106 23.55 -1.94 -3.69
C ALA A 106 22.73 -2.11 -2.40
N ASP A 107 21.44 -1.81 -2.45
CA ASP A 107 20.54 -1.97 -1.31
C ASP A 107 20.29 -3.44 -0.97
N ILE A 108 20.17 -4.31 -1.98
CA ILE A 108 20.10 -5.77 -1.77
C ILE A 108 21.38 -6.28 -1.11
N SER A 109 22.56 -5.85 -1.58
CA SER A 109 23.85 -6.21 -0.94
C SER A 109 23.91 -5.74 0.52
N THR A 110 23.41 -4.54 0.79
CA THR A 110 23.31 -3.99 2.16
C THR A 110 22.42 -4.86 3.05
N LEU A 111 21.26 -5.29 2.55
CA LEU A 111 20.37 -6.21 3.26
C LEU A 111 21.00 -7.57 3.53
N LEU A 112 21.73 -8.12 2.56
CA LEU A 112 22.47 -9.38 2.73
C LEU A 112 23.56 -9.25 3.81
N SER A 113 24.09 -8.05 4.02
CA SER A 113 24.99 -7.72 5.14
C SER A 113 24.29 -7.49 6.49
N ARG A 114 22.98 -7.77 6.59
CA ARG A 114 22.11 -7.58 7.77
C ARG A 114 22.01 -6.11 8.22
N LYS A 115 22.14 -5.18 7.28
CA LYS A 115 21.95 -3.74 7.51
C LYS A 115 20.72 -3.29 6.74
N LEU A 116 19.98 -2.33 7.30
CA LEU A 116 18.89 -1.69 6.57
C LEU A 116 19.47 -0.64 5.62
N PRO A 117 19.12 -0.68 4.32
CA PRO A 117 19.52 0.36 3.37
C PRO A 117 18.78 1.67 3.67
N GLU A 118 19.44 2.79 3.38
CA GLU A 118 18.81 4.11 3.45
C GLU A 118 17.97 4.38 2.20
N ALA A 119 16.93 5.21 2.32
CA ALA A 119 16.06 5.53 1.19
C ALA A 119 16.82 6.37 0.14
N ALA A 120 16.93 5.85 -1.08
CA ALA A 120 17.57 6.54 -2.19
C ALA A 120 16.75 6.39 -3.50
N PRO A 121 16.85 7.36 -4.44
CA PRO A 121 16.28 7.23 -5.78
C PRO A 121 16.83 5.99 -6.50
N GLY A 122 15.95 5.18 -7.11
CA GLY A 122 16.35 3.92 -7.79
C GLY A 122 16.84 2.82 -6.85
N GLY A 123 16.80 3.05 -5.53
CA GLY A 123 17.06 2.06 -4.49
C GLY A 123 15.84 1.18 -4.20
N LEU A 124 15.99 0.28 -3.23
CA LEU A 124 14.98 -0.69 -2.84
C LEU A 124 13.72 -0.01 -2.28
N ALA A 125 13.87 1.00 -1.41
CA ALA A 125 12.73 1.70 -0.81
C ALA A 125 11.86 2.39 -1.88
N ALA A 126 12.49 3.11 -2.82
CA ALA A 126 11.79 3.77 -3.93
C ALA A 126 11.16 2.77 -4.91
N THR A 127 11.83 1.63 -5.14
CA THR A 127 11.29 0.53 -5.96
C THR A 127 10.06 -0.10 -5.33
N ILE A 128 10.11 -0.40 -4.02
CA ILE A 128 8.98 -0.94 -3.28
C ILE A 128 7.81 0.05 -3.31
N GLU A 129 8.05 1.34 -3.07
CA GLU A 129 7.03 2.41 -3.19
C GLU A 129 6.32 2.36 -4.56
N GLY A 130 7.07 2.25 -5.65
CA GLY A 130 6.51 2.09 -7.01
C GLY A 130 5.68 0.82 -7.19
N LEU A 131 6.16 -0.32 -6.69
CA LEU A 131 5.42 -1.59 -6.75
C LEU A 131 4.12 -1.53 -5.93
N GLY A 132 4.12 -0.86 -4.78
CA GLY A 132 2.92 -0.64 -3.97
C GLY A 132 1.86 0.18 -4.71
N LEU A 133 2.28 1.23 -5.41
CA LEU A 133 1.40 2.03 -6.25
C LEU A 133 0.76 1.20 -7.38
N LEU A 134 1.54 0.37 -8.07
CA LEU A 134 1.03 -0.51 -9.12
C LEU A 134 0.11 -1.60 -8.58
N ALA A 135 0.45 -2.22 -7.45
CA ALA A 135 -0.39 -3.22 -6.80
C ALA A 135 -1.74 -2.61 -6.37
N LEU A 136 -1.73 -1.37 -5.86
CA LEU A 136 -2.94 -0.68 -5.43
C LEU A 136 -3.84 -0.38 -6.63
N LEU A 137 -3.27 0.17 -7.71
CA LEU A 137 -3.98 0.39 -8.98
C LEU A 137 -4.58 -0.91 -9.50
N LEU A 138 -3.80 -1.99 -9.57
CA LEU A 138 -4.25 -3.29 -10.07
C LEU A 138 -5.45 -3.81 -9.26
N ALA A 139 -5.39 -3.74 -7.93
CA ALA A 139 -6.47 -4.18 -7.06
C ALA A 139 -7.76 -3.37 -7.26
N VAL A 140 -7.69 -2.03 -7.31
CA VAL A 140 -8.89 -1.19 -7.48
C VAL A 140 -9.48 -1.28 -8.89
N PHE A 141 -8.64 -1.41 -9.93
CA PHE A 141 -9.13 -1.56 -11.30
C PHE A 141 -9.78 -2.93 -11.54
N THR A 142 -9.17 -4.01 -11.04
CA THR A 142 -9.78 -5.35 -11.15
C THR A 142 -11.09 -5.44 -10.35
N GLY A 143 -11.19 -4.76 -9.21
CA GLY A 143 -12.44 -4.64 -8.46
C GLY A 143 -13.53 -3.90 -9.25
N LEU A 144 -13.18 -2.80 -9.92
CA LEU A 144 -14.10 -2.07 -10.81
C LEU A 144 -14.57 -2.95 -11.98
N LEU A 145 -13.65 -3.67 -12.64
CA LEU A 145 -13.99 -4.55 -13.76
C LEU A 145 -14.94 -5.67 -13.32
N TRP A 146 -14.65 -6.31 -12.19
CA TRP A 146 -15.54 -7.31 -11.62
C TRP A 146 -16.93 -6.74 -11.30
N TYR A 147 -16.98 -5.61 -10.59
CA TYR A 147 -18.26 -4.97 -10.23
C TYR A 147 -19.09 -4.59 -11.47
N SER A 148 -18.43 -4.11 -12.53
CA SER A 148 -19.09 -3.78 -13.79
C SER A 148 -19.65 -5.03 -14.46
N ALA A 149 -18.88 -6.12 -14.50
CA ALA A 149 -19.30 -7.37 -15.12
C ALA A 149 -20.48 -8.02 -14.38
N ILE A 150 -20.45 -8.06 -13.04
CA ILE A 150 -21.57 -8.62 -12.27
C ILE A 150 -22.84 -7.77 -12.41
N SER A 151 -22.71 -6.44 -12.44
CA SER A 151 -23.82 -5.50 -12.62
C SER A 151 -24.51 -5.64 -13.98
N LEU A 152 -23.75 -6.00 -15.01
CA LEU A 152 -24.24 -6.23 -16.36
C LEU A 152 -24.66 -7.69 -16.62
N GLY A 153 -24.55 -8.58 -15.64
CA GLY A 153 -24.88 -10.00 -15.78
C GLY A 153 -23.96 -10.75 -16.75
N LEU A 154 -22.71 -10.32 -16.91
CA LEU A 154 -21.76 -10.94 -17.83
C LEU A 154 -21.23 -12.26 -17.29
N SER A 155 -21.11 -13.26 -18.16
CA SER A 155 -20.60 -14.60 -17.81
C SER A 155 -19.14 -14.63 -17.36
N ILE A 156 -18.34 -13.59 -17.68
CA ILE A 156 -16.94 -13.43 -17.26
C ILE A 156 -16.80 -12.94 -15.81
N SER A 157 -17.89 -12.56 -15.14
CA SER A 157 -17.86 -12.04 -13.78
C SER A 157 -17.10 -12.95 -12.78
N PRO A 158 -17.31 -14.29 -12.75
CA PRO A 158 -16.55 -15.18 -11.88
C PRO A 158 -15.03 -15.11 -12.07
N ASP A 159 -14.57 -15.02 -13.32
CA ASP A 159 -13.14 -14.95 -13.64
C ASP A 159 -12.54 -13.62 -13.19
N LEU A 160 -13.26 -12.52 -13.41
CA LEU A 160 -12.83 -11.20 -12.93
C LEU A 160 -12.79 -11.13 -11.39
N LEU A 161 -13.68 -11.85 -10.69
CA LEU A 161 -13.62 -11.99 -9.23
C LEU A 161 -12.34 -12.72 -8.81
N ALA A 162 -12.00 -13.81 -9.49
CA ALA A 162 -10.78 -14.57 -9.21
C ALA A 162 -9.52 -13.74 -9.48
N ILE A 163 -9.49 -12.98 -10.57
CA ILE A 163 -8.43 -12.03 -10.90
C ILE A 163 -8.32 -10.95 -9.82
N HIS A 164 -9.44 -10.39 -9.37
CA HIS A 164 -9.45 -9.38 -8.31
C HIS A 164 -8.88 -9.96 -7.00
N LYS A 165 -9.32 -11.14 -6.56
CA LYS A 165 -8.78 -11.81 -5.37
C LYS A 165 -7.27 -12.05 -5.48
N THR A 166 -6.80 -12.49 -6.64
CA THR A 166 -5.36 -12.68 -6.90
C THR A 166 -4.61 -11.35 -6.85
N SER A 167 -5.18 -10.29 -7.43
CA SER A 167 -4.60 -8.94 -7.45
C SER A 167 -4.48 -8.33 -6.06
N VAL A 168 -5.47 -8.56 -5.19
CA VAL A 168 -5.42 -8.14 -3.78
C VAL A 168 -4.30 -8.86 -3.02
N GLY A 169 -3.95 -10.10 -3.40
CA GLY A 169 -2.79 -10.80 -2.83
C GLY A 169 -1.47 -10.02 -2.99
N ALA A 170 -1.29 -9.27 -4.09
CA ALA A 170 -0.13 -8.38 -4.25
C ALA A 170 -0.13 -7.22 -3.24
N ILE A 171 -1.31 -6.69 -2.91
CA ILE A 171 -1.47 -5.65 -1.88
C ILE A 171 -1.18 -6.20 -0.48
N GLU A 172 -1.63 -7.41 -0.16
CA GLU A 172 -1.33 -8.05 1.12
C GLU A 172 0.18 -8.25 1.31
N VAL A 173 0.86 -8.81 0.30
CA VAL A 173 2.32 -8.98 0.31
C VAL A 173 3.03 -7.63 0.47
N TYR A 174 2.60 -6.61 -0.27
CA TYR A 174 3.14 -5.26 -0.15
C TYR A 174 2.93 -4.69 1.26
N PHE A 175 1.71 -4.78 1.81
CA PHE A 175 1.36 -4.23 3.12
C PHE A 175 2.24 -4.83 4.22
N TYR A 176 2.39 -6.16 4.25
CA TYR A 176 3.23 -6.82 5.23
C TYR A 176 4.72 -6.54 5.00
N GLY A 177 5.19 -6.61 3.75
CA GLY A 177 6.60 -6.36 3.42
C GLY A 177 7.04 -4.93 3.75
N HIS A 178 6.36 -3.95 3.16
CA HIS A 178 6.62 -2.53 3.38
C HIS A 178 6.44 -2.14 4.85
N GLY A 179 5.34 -2.58 5.49
CA GLY A 179 5.07 -2.34 6.90
C GLY A 179 6.14 -2.90 7.83
N THR A 180 6.65 -4.11 7.54
CA THR A 180 7.75 -4.72 8.30
C THR A 180 9.03 -3.90 8.18
N PHE A 181 9.39 -3.44 6.97
CA PHE A 181 10.56 -2.58 6.79
C PHE A 181 10.43 -1.25 7.52
N ALA A 182 9.26 -0.59 7.43
CA ALA A 182 8.99 0.63 8.17
C ALA A 182 9.12 0.41 9.69
N PHE A 183 8.61 -0.72 10.21
CA PHE A 183 8.75 -1.10 11.60
C PHE A 183 10.21 -1.35 12.00
N LEU A 184 11.00 -2.04 11.18
CA LEU A 184 12.42 -2.27 11.43
C LEU A 184 13.21 -0.96 11.49
N HIS A 185 12.95 0.00 10.58
CA HIS A 185 13.54 1.34 10.64
C HIS A 185 13.12 2.11 11.90
N LEU A 186 11.86 1.98 12.34
CA LEU A 186 11.40 2.59 13.58
C LEU A 186 12.12 1.99 14.80
N LEU A 187 12.29 0.66 14.82
CA LEU A 187 12.97 -0.05 15.89
C LEU A 187 14.45 0.34 15.97
N THR A 188 15.17 0.38 14.84
CA THR A 188 16.57 0.81 14.83
C THR A 188 16.71 2.26 15.28
N TRP A 189 15.83 3.16 14.85
CA TRP A 189 15.78 4.54 15.33
C TRP A 189 15.53 4.63 16.84
N TRP A 190 14.62 3.81 17.36
CA TRP A 190 14.26 3.79 18.78
C TRP A 190 15.43 3.34 19.66
N LEU A 191 16.20 2.37 19.19
CA LEU A 191 17.37 1.80 19.87
C LEU A 191 18.63 2.67 19.73
N ALA A 192 18.79 3.39 18.62
CA ALA A 192 19.97 4.23 18.36
C ALA A 192 20.01 5.51 19.22
N LYS A 193 18.86 5.99 19.72
CA LYS A 193 18.79 7.11 20.67
C LYS A 193 18.78 6.60 22.12
N ARG A 194 19.99 6.48 22.70
CA ARG A 194 20.21 6.61 24.15
C ARG A 194 19.82 8.01 24.59
#